data_AF-A0A359D6M4-F1
#
_entry.id   AF-A0A359D6M4-F1
#
_cell.length_a   1.000
_cell.length_b   1.000
_cell.length_c   1.000
_cell.angle_alpha   90.00
_cell.angle_beta   90.00
_cell.angle_gamma   90.00
#
_symmetry.space_group_name_H-M   'P 1'
#
loop_
_entity.id
_entity.type
_entity.pdbx_description
1 polymer ?
#
loop_
_entity_poly.entity_id
_entity_poly.type
_entity_poly.pdbx_seq_one_letter_code
_entity_poly.pdbx_strand_id
1 'polypeptide(L)'
;LGMLQLLRETPLDRSQRFYVDTISSSGSSLMAVINDILDYARIESGKLSLEHIDFDLEELISDTLSLFTGQALDKRLRLYVSLEHGVPRRMQGDPTRLKQVLMNLLSNALKFT
;
A
#
# COMPACT_ATOMS: atom_id res chain seq x y z
N LEU A 1 -4.82 -5.27 15.82
CA LEU A 1 -5.03 -6.16 14.65
C LEU A 1 -4.74 -7.63 14.98
N GLY A 2 -3.64 -7.96 15.66
CA GLY A 2 -3.31 -9.36 16.02
C GLY A 2 -4.43 -10.15 16.73
N MET A 3 -5.09 -9.56 17.74
CA MET A 3 -6.22 -10.22 18.42
C MET A 3 -7.45 -10.44 17.52
N LEU A 4 -7.70 -9.57 16.53
CA LEU A 4 -8.77 -9.78 15.56
C LEU A 4 -8.43 -10.92 14.60
N GLN A 5 -7.15 -11.07 14.23
CA GLN A 5 -6.65 -12.21 13.46
C GLN A 5 -6.87 -13.52 14.22
N LEU A 6 -6.48 -13.59 15.50
CA LEU A 6 -6.75 -14.76 16.35
C LEU A 6 -8.24 -15.04 16.49
N LEU A 7 -9.07 -14.00 16.63
CA LEU A 7 -10.52 -14.15 16.71
C LEU A 7 -11.12 -14.70 15.41
N ARG A 8 -10.60 -14.32 14.23
CA ARG A 8 -11.03 -14.87 12.93
C ARG A 8 -10.76 -16.36 12.79
N GLU A 9 -9.76 -16.88 13.49
CA GLU A 9 -9.40 -18.31 13.52
C GLU A 9 -10.31 -19.13 14.46
N THR A 10 -11.16 -18.47 15.26
CA THR A 10 -12.16 -19.14 16.11
C THR A 10 -13.47 -19.42 15.33
N PRO A 11 -14.32 -20.33 15.83
CA PRO A 11 -15.67 -20.51 15.28
C PRO A 11 -16.49 -19.23 15.46
N LEU A 12 -16.86 -18.60 14.35
CA LEU A 12 -17.69 -17.39 14.30
C LEU A 12 -18.92 -17.65 13.45
N ASP A 13 -20.08 -17.20 13.92
CA ASP A 13 -21.28 -17.12 13.09
C ASP A 13 -21.16 -16.03 12.01
N ARG A 14 -22.14 -15.98 11.11
CA ARG A 14 -22.11 -15.06 9.95
C ARG A 14 -22.08 -13.58 10.37
N SER A 15 -22.83 -13.22 11.40
CA SER A 15 -22.91 -11.83 11.89
C SER A 15 -21.63 -11.44 12.62
N GLN A 16 -21.10 -12.34 13.45
CA GLN A 16 -19.82 -12.17 14.13
C GLN A 16 -18.67 -12.01 13.14
N ARG A 17 -18.62 -12.85 12.10
CA ARG A 17 -17.61 -12.73 11.04
C ARG A 17 -17.70 -11.40 10.32
N PHE A 18 -18.91 -10.95 9.97
CA PHE A 18 -19.13 -9.63 9.39
C PHE A 18 -18.62 -8.49 10.28
N TYR A 19 -18.90 -8.54 11.59
CA TYR A 19 -18.39 -7.53 12.53
C TYR A 19 -16.88 -7.56 12.63
N VAL A 20 -16.27 -8.74 12.73
CA VAL A 20 -14.80 -8.88 12.82
C VAL A 20 -14.12 -8.36 11.56
N ASP A 21 -14.63 -8.70 10.38
CA ASP A 21 -14.07 -8.22 9.11
C ASP A 21 -14.22 -6.69 8.98
N THR A 22 -15.36 -6.13 9.41
CA THR A 22 -15.60 -4.68 9.43
C THR A 22 -14.61 -3.96 10.37
N ILE A 23 -14.48 -4.43 11.61
CA ILE A 23 -13.55 -3.85 12.59
C ILE A 23 -12.11 -3.97 12.09
N SER A 24 -11.73 -5.10 11.47
CA SER A 24 -10.40 -5.28 10.90
C SER A 24 -10.12 -4.27 9.78
N SER A 25 -11.07 -4.06 8.87
CA SER A 25 -10.94 -3.08 7.79
C SER A 25 -10.82 -1.65 8.32
N SER A 26 -11.69 -1.26 9.27
CA SER A 26 -11.64 0.07 9.90
C SER A 26 -10.35 0.28 10.68
N GLY A 27 -9.89 -0.75 11.40
CA GLY A 27 -8.63 -0.71 12.17
C GLY A 27 -7.41 -0.54 11.27
N SER A 28 -7.33 -1.27 10.16
CA SER A 28 -6.25 -1.11 9.17
C SER A 28 -6.27 0.29 8.55
N SER A 29 -7.45 0.82 8.24
CA SER A 29 -7.61 2.17 7.69
C SER A 29 -7.14 3.24 8.67
N LEU A 30 -7.53 3.13 9.95
CA LEU A 30 -7.09 4.06 11.00
C LEU A 30 -5.58 3.99 11.24
N MET A 31 -5.01 2.78 11.26
CA MET A 31 -3.56 2.59 11.40
C MET A 31 -2.79 3.23 10.25
N ALA A 32 -3.30 3.14 9.01
CA ALA A 32 -2.70 3.83 7.88
C ALA A 32 -2.67 5.35 8.10
N VAL A 33 -3.80 5.95 8.50
CA VAL A 33 -3.89 7.38 8.81
C VAL A 33 -2.93 7.80 9.93
N ILE A 34 -2.85 7.01 11.01
CA ILE A 34 -1.92 7.28 12.11
C ILE A 34 -0.46 7.23 11.63
N ASN A 35 -0.11 6.22 10.83
CA ASN A 35 1.24 6.10 10.28
C ASN A 35 1.57 7.29 9.37
N ASP A 36 0.63 7.73 8.52
CA ASP A 36 0.82 8.90 7.66
C ASP A 36 1.07 10.18 8.47
N ILE A 37 0.34 10.37 9.58
CA ILE A 37 0.53 11.51 10.49
C ILE A 37 1.90 11.43 11.19
N LEU A 38 2.31 10.24 11.64
CA LEU A 38 3.60 10.04 12.30
C LEU A 38 4.76 10.26 11.33
N ASP A 39 4.64 9.79 10.10
CA ASP A 39 5.64 10.01 9.05
C ASP A 39 5.72 11.49 8.68
N TYR A 40 4.59 12.20 8.58
CA TYR A 40 4.57 13.65 8.41
C TYR A 40 5.28 14.38 9.56
N ALA A 41 5.01 14.00 10.81
CA ALA A 41 5.67 14.60 11.98
C ALA A 41 7.20 14.35 11.99
N ARG A 42 7.65 13.20 11.50
CA ARG A 42 9.09 12.89 11.33
C ARG A 42 9.74 13.73 10.24
N ILE A 43 9.01 14.00 9.15
CA ILE A 43 9.48 14.89 8.07
C ILE A 43 9.64 16.32 8.59
N GLU A 44 8.61 16.88 9.22
CA GLU A 44 8.62 18.24 9.78
C GLU A 44 9.71 18.44 10.84
N SER A 45 9.96 17.42 11.66
CA SER A 45 11.02 17.48 12.67
C SER A 45 12.43 17.20 12.14
N GLY A 46 12.58 16.95 10.83
CA GLY A 46 13.87 16.60 10.22
C GLY A 46 14.44 15.25 10.68
N LYS A 47 13.62 14.43 11.35
CA LYS A 47 14.01 13.11 11.87
C LYS A 47 13.78 11.98 10.88
N LEU A 48 13.27 12.28 9.69
CA LEU A 48 13.09 11.30 8.65
C LEU A 48 14.45 10.96 8.02
N SER A 49 14.93 9.75 8.29
CA SER A 49 16.01 9.15 7.50
C SER A 49 15.39 8.36 6.35
N LEU A 50 15.82 8.67 5.12
CA LEU A 50 15.59 7.81 3.97
C LEU A 50 16.60 6.66 4.02
N GLU A 51 16.13 5.46 3.75
CA GLU A 51 17.04 4.35 3.48
C GLU A 51 17.78 4.57 2.16
N HIS A 52 18.97 3.98 2.05
CA HIS A 52 19.77 4.02 0.84
C HIS A 52 20.27 2.61 0.55
N ILE A 53 19.38 1.79 0.01
CA ILE A 53 19.63 0.39 -0.31
C ILE A 53 19.46 0.13 -1.80
N ASP A 54 20.16 -0.87 -2.32
CA ASP A 54 19.98 -1.35 -3.69
C ASP A 54 18.63 -2.08 -3.80
N PHE A 55 17.81 -1.72 -4.80
CA PHE A 55 16.56 -2.43 -5.10
C PHE A 55 16.29 -2.50 -6.61
N ASP A 56 15.46 -3.47 -7.03
CA ASP A 56 14.98 -3.61 -8.40
C ASP A 56 13.73 -2.74 -8.60
N LEU A 57 13.85 -1.72 -9.45
CA LEU A 57 12.77 -0.76 -9.71
C LEU A 57 11.59 -1.40 -10.45
N GLU A 58 11.88 -2.31 -11.39
CA GLU A 58 10.86 -2.95 -12.21
C GLU A 58 10.02 -3.91 -11.36
N GLU A 59 10.68 -4.67 -10.48
CA GLU A 59 10.01 -5.53 -9.50
C GLU A 59 9.12 -4.72 -8.55
N LEU A 60 9.64 -3.62 -8.00
CA LEU A 60 8.87 -2.73 -7.11
C LEU A 60 7.61 -2.18 -7.79
N ILE A 61 7.73 -1.73 -9.04
CA ILE A 61 6.61 -1.19 -9.80
C ILE A 61 5.60 -2.30 -10.13
N SER A 62 6.07 -3.46 -10.59
CA SER A 62 5.25 -4.63 -10.90
C SER A 62 4.43 -5.09 -9.68
N ASP A 63 5.09 -5.25 -8.53
CA ASP A 63 4.45 -5.61 -7.27
C ASP A 63 3.37 -4.61 -6.88
N THR A 64 3.67 -3.31 -7.03
CA THR A 64 2.72 -2.26 -6.69
C THR A 64 1.49 -2.30 -7.61
N LEU A 65 1.68 -2.46 -8.92
CA LEU A 65 0.58 -2.55 -9.90
C LEU A 65 -0.30 -3.79 -9.70
N SER A 66 0.29 -4.91 -9.28
CA SER A 66 -0.44 -6.16 -9.05
C SER A 66 -1.56 -5.99 -8.01
N LEU A 67 -1.34 -5.17 -6.98
CA LEU A 67 -2.31 -4.88 -5.92
C LEU A 67 -3.55 -4.12 -6.42
N PHE A 68 -3.42 -3.41 -7.54
CA PHE A 68 -4.50 -2.59 -8.13
C PHE A 68 -5.15 -3.24 -9.35
N THR A 69 -4.58 -4.32 -9.87
CA THR A 69 -5.06 -4.98 -11.09
C THR A 69 -6.52 -5.44 -10.95
N GLY A 70 -6.89 -6.04 -9.81
CA GLY A 70 -8.27 -6.45 -9.55
C GLY A 70 -9.25 -5.27 -9.52
N GLN A 71 -8.91 -4.20 -8.79
CA GLN A 71 -9.74 -2.99 -8.70
C GLN A 71 -9.92 -2.30 -10.06
N ALA A 72 -8.86 -2.26 -10.87
CA ALA A 72 -8.91 -1.70 -12.22
C ALA A 72 -9.85 -2.52 -13.12
N LEU A 73 -9.76 -3.86 -13.07
CA LEU A 73 -10.63 -4.75 -13.83
C LEU A 73 -12.10 -4.61 -13.44
N ASP A 74 -12.41 -4.54 -12.14
CA ASP A 74 -13.78 -4.33 -11.64
C ASP A 74 -14.37 -3.01 -12.15
N LYS A 75 -13.53 -1.97 -12.26
CA LYS A 75 -13.89 -0.66 -12.84
C LYS A 75 -13.82 -0.62 -14.37
N ARG A 76 -13.44 -1.71 -15.05
CA ARG A 76 -13.21 -1.77 -16.51
C ARG A 76 -12.17 -0.76 -17.01
N LEU A 77 -11.21 -0.41 -16.15
CA LEU A 77 -10.09 0.46 -16.48
C LEU A 77 -8.90 -0.37 -16.96
N ARG A 78 -8.10 0.22 -17.86
CA ARG A 78 -6.84 -0.36 -18.32
C ARG A 78 -5.70 0.26 -17.54
N LEU A 79 -4.90 -0.58 -16.91
CA LEU A 79 -3.68 -0.20 -16.22
C LEU A 79 -2.49 -0.66 -17.07
N TYR A 80 -1.58 0.26 -17.41
CA TYR A 80 -0.38 -0.04 -18.18
C TYR A 80 0.84 0.60 -17.53
N VAL A 81 1.99 -0.04 -17.69
CA VAL A 81 3.29 0.46 -17.25
C VAL A 81 4.25 0.45 -18.42
N SER A 82 5.08 1.49 -18.50
CA SER A 82 6.15 1.59 -19.48
C SER A 82 7.35 2.24 -18.81
N LEU A 83 8.49 1.58 -18.86
CA LEU A 83 9.78 2.12 -18.44
C LEU A 83 10.59 2.46 -19.69
N GLU A 84 11.22 3.64 -19.70
CA GLU A 84 12.09 4.03 -20.79
C GLU A 84 13.40 3.23 -20.76
N HIS A 85 13.97 2.92 -21.94
CA HIS A 85 15.19 2.11 -22.06
C HIS A 85 16.40 2.64 -21.28
N GLY A 86 16.43 3.94 -20.99
CA GLY A 86 17.51 4.57 -20.20
C GLY A 86 17.36 4.42 -18.69
N VAL A 87 16.23 3.88 -18.19
CA VAL A 87 15.98 3.76 -16.76
C VAL A 87 16.75 2.55 -16.20
N PRO A 88 17.65 2.75 -15.21
CA PRO A 88 18.34 1.65 -14.54
C PRO A 88 17.37 0.68 -13.87
N ARG A 89 17.58 -0.61 -14.10
CA ARG A 89 16.82 -1.67 -13.41
C ARG A 89 17.09 -1.69 -11.91
N ARG A 90 18.34 -1.47 -11.49
CA ARG A 90 18.71 -1.31 -10.08
C ARG A 90 18.91 0.14 -9.73
N MET A 91 18.31 0.56 -8.62
CA MET A 91 18.37 1.91 -8.07
C MET A 91 18.83 1.85 -6.62
N GLN A 92 19.42 2.95 -6.12
CA GLN A 92 19.69 3.14 -4.70
C GLN A 92 18.70 4.13 -4.09
N GLY A 93 18.08 3.76 -2.98
CA GLY A 93 17.14 4.61 -2.27
C GLY A 93 16.29 3.85 -1.28
N ASP A 94 15.10 4.39 -1.01
CA ASP A 94 14.13 3.84 -0.05
C ASP A 94 12.94 3.24 -0.82
N PRO A 95 12.95 1.91 -1.10
CA PRO A 95 11.89 1.26 -1.86
C PRO A 95 10.54 1.29 -1.12
N THR A 96 10.56 1.28 0.21
CA THR A 96 9.33 1.31 1.03
C THR A 96 8.58 2.62 0.80
N ARG A 97 9.29 3.74 0.84
CA ARG A 97 8.69 5.06 0.61
C ARG A 97 8.29 5.26 -0.84
N LEU A 98 9.10 4.81 -1.79
CA LEU A 98 8.73 4.88 -3.21
C LEU A 98 7.43 4.11 -3.46
N LYS A 99 7.31 2.90 -2.89
CA LYS A 99 6.08 2.10 -2.96
C LYS A 99 4.90 2.83 -2.33
N GLN A 100 5.05 3.47 -1.17
CA GLN A 100 3.98 4.29 -0.57
C GLN A 100 3.51 5.42 -1.50
N VAL A 101 4.45 6.16 -2.11
CA VAL A 101 4.12 7.22 -3.07
C VAL A 101 3.33 6.66 -4.25
N LEU A 102 3.80 5.56 -4.85
CA LEU A 102 3.10 4.92 -5.96
C LEU A 102 1.71 4.40 -5.58
N MET A 103 1.56 3.77 -4.40
CA MET A 103 0.27 3.31 -3.87
C MET A 103 -0.72 4.47 -3.75
N ASN A 104 -0.28 5.62 -3.23
CA ASN A 104 -1.13 6.80 -3.07
C ASN A 104 -1.57 7.39 -4.41
N LEU A 105 -0.64 7.49 -5.36
CA LEU A 105 -0.94 7.98 -6.70
C LEU A 105 -1.91 7.05 -7.46
N LEU A 106 -1.66 5.73 -7.42
CA LEU A 106 -2.51 4.73 -8.09
C LEU A 106 -3.91 4.64 -7.46
N SER A 107 -3.99 4.67 -6.12
CA SER A 107 -5.27 4.70 -5.40
C SER A 107 -6.10 5.90 -5.81
N ASN A 108 -5.49 7.09 -5.89
CA ASN A 108 -6.17 8.29 -6.35
C ASN A 108 -6.56 8.20 -7.83
N ALA A 109 -5.67 7.73 -8.71
CA ALA A 109 -5.96 7.58 -10.13
C ALA A 109 -7.16 6.65 -10.36
N LEU A 110 -7.22 5.51 -9.67
CA LEU A 110 -8.34 4.59 -9.75
C LEU A 110 -9.60 5.14 -9.09
N LYS A 111 -9.49 5.91 -7.99
CA LYS A 111 -10.66 6.47 -7.31
C LYS A 111 -11.39 7.49 -8.18
N PHE A 112 -10.63 8.34 -8.89
CA PHE A 112 -11.16 9.49 -9.63
C PHE A 112 -11.32 9.27 -11.14
N THR A 113 -10.96 8.08 -11.62
CA THR A 113 -11.31 7.58 -12.97
C THR A 113 -12.43 6.54 -12.87
#